data_AF-A0A8H7N486-F1
#
_entry.id   AF-A0A8H7N486-F1
#
_cell.length_a   1.000
_cell.length_b   1.000
_cell.length_c   1.000
_cell.angle_alpha   90.00
_cell.angle_beta   90.00
_cell.angle_gamma   90.00
#
_symmetry.space_group_name_H-M   'P 1'
#
loop_
_entity.id
_entity.type
_entity.pdbx_description
1 polymer ?
#
loop_
_entity_poly.entity_id
_entity_poly.type
_entity_poly.pdbx_seq_one_letter_code
_entity_poly.pdbx_strand_id
1 'polypeptide(L)'
;MDGDWKLCSCRPVELEEHPLAFFSWSYERLNILHRYAGWVTVIQVLVHLSTYCAYFVADGRPTRLLEREEIYGMVAGCSFFFLAFSGIVIRPWWYELFYVTHIFFWIVGIIMLGLHQPELSKNILQVVAACGGVWVLDRLLRIGRLLISSVSNEVTLYPLSDGATRVCLKKPPMGAAAGKHCFLWIPKIRQFETHPFTIASLHPMEFVIAARDGFTADLHRWAVTHPGITQS
;
A
#
# COMPACT_ATOMS: atom_id res chain seq x y z
N MET A 1 -26.00 -3.43 18.48
CA MET A 1 -25.77 -3.08 17.06
C MET A 1 -24.41 -3.64 16.76
N ASP A 2 -24.39 -4.93 16.43
CA ASP A 2 -23.19 -5.75 16.56
C ASP A 2 -22.48 -5.73 15.21
N GLY A 3 -21.52 -4.81 15.10
CA GLY A 3 -20.67 -4.63 13.93
C GLY A 3 -19.69 -5.78 13.83
N ASP A 4 -20.18 -6.87 13.25
CA ASP A 4 -19.48 -8.10 12.95
C ASP A 4 -18.43 -7.85 11.84
N TRP A 5 -17.16 -7.64 12.22
CA TRP A 5 -16.05 -7.48 11.28
C TRP A 5 -15.53 -8.87 10.86
N LYS A 6 -16.31 -9.51 9.96
CA LYS A 6 -16.30 -10.94 9.59
C LYS A 6 -15.39 -11.38 8.44
N LEU A 7 -14.38 -10.59 8.11
CA LEU A 7 -13.87 -10.56 6.73
C LEU A 7 -12.41 -10.98 6.65
N CYS A 8 -12.12 -12.09 5.97
CA CYS A 8 -10.78 -12.42 5.50
C CYS A 8 -10.75 -12.49 3.97
N SER A 9 -9.65 -12.10 3.36
CA SER A 9 -9.48 -12.19 1.90
C SER A 9 -8.29 -13.06 1.57
N CYS A 10 -8.43 -13.87 0.53
CA CYS A 10 -7.29 -14.50 -0.12
C CYS A 10 -7.31 -14.12 -1.60
N ARG A 11 -6.17 -13.75 -2.17
CA ARG A 11 -6.06 -13.46 -3.62
C ARG A 11 -4.87 -14.19 -4.24
N PRO A 12 -5.06 -15.01 -5.28
CA PRO A 12 -3.96 -15.59 -6.04
C PRO A 12 -2.97 -14.52 -6.52
N VAL A 13 -1.68 -14.83 -6.52
CA VAL A 13 -0.62 -13.91 -6.96
C VAL A 13 -0.85 -13.41 -8.40
N GLU A 14 -1.36 -14.27 -9.28
CA GLU A 14 -1.70 -13.93 -10.68
C GLU A 14 -2.79 -12.85 -10.82
N LEU A 15 -3.59 -12.63 -9.76
CA LEU A 15 -4.62 -11.59 -9.74
C LEU A 15 -4.13 -10.28 -9.09
N GLU A 16 -2.86 -10.14 -8.75
CA GLU A 16 -2.27 -8.83 -8.45
C GLU A 16 -1.78 -8.08 -9.69
N GLU A 17 -1.90 -8.69 -10.86
CA GLU A 17 -1.73 -8.05 -12.18
C GLU A 17 -2.82 -6.96 -12.34
N HIS A 18 -2.46 -5.72 -12.00
CA HIS A 18 -3.30 -4.51 -12.06
C HIS A 18 -3.79 -4.23 -13.49
N PRO A 19 -4.71 -3.28 -13.72
CA PRO A 19 -5.01 -2.78 -15.07
C PRO A 19 -3.80 -2.26 -15.88
N LEU A 20 -2.61 -2.15 -15.25
CA LEU A 20 -1.32 -1.88 -15.91
C LEU A 20 -0.50 -3.15 -16.25
N ALA A 21 -1.06 -4.35 -16.08
CA ALA A 21 -0.52 -5.63 -16.54
C ALA A 21 -0.37 -5.72 -18.08
N PHE A 22 -0.64 -4.63 -18.79
CA PHE A 22 -0.19 -4.43 -20.16
C PHE A 22 1.34 -4.55 -20.29
N PHE A 23 2.07 -4.13 -19.25
CA PHE A 23 3.48 -4.41 -19.09
C PHE A 23 3.61 -5.57 -18.09
N SER A 24 3.96 -6.75 -18.59
CA SER A 24 4.18 -8.02 -17.87
C SER A 24 5.32 -7.99 -16.84
N TRP A 25 5.39 -6.95 -16.01
CA TRP A 25 6.50 -6.68 -15.11
C TRP A 25 6.15 -7.18 -13.71
N SER A 26 7.01 -8.01 -13.14
CA SER A 26 6.82 -8.53 -11.78
C SER A 26 6.82 -7.41 -10.74
N TYR A 27 6.10 -7.65 -9.65
CA TYR A 27 6.05 -6.76 -8.48
C TYR A 27 7.45 -6.30 -8.01
N GLU A 28 8.43 -7.21 -8.02
CA GLU A 28 9.80 -6.91 -7.64
C GLU A 28 10.43 -5.83 -8.53
N ARG A 29 10.25 -5.92 -9.86
CA ARG A 29 10.77 -4.93 -10.81
C ARG A 29 10.08 -3.57 -10.64
N LEU A 30 8.76 -3.56 -10.47
CA LEU A 30 8.00 -2.34 -10.23
C LEU A 30 8.42 -1.66 -8.92
N ASN A 31 8.71 -2.43 -7.87
CA ASN A 31 9.21 -1.90 -6.61
C ASN A 31 10.60 -1.25 -6.77
N ILE A 32 11.49 -1.85 -7.56
CA ILE A 32 12.79 -1.25 -7.88
C ILE A 32 12.60 0.09 -8.59
N LEU A 33 11.76 0.14 -9.62
CA LEU A 33 11.45 1.38 -10.34
C LEU A 33 10.84 2.45 -9.42
N HIS A 34 9.88 2.08 -8.58
CA HIS A 34 9.22 3.00 -7.65
C HIS A 34 10.25 3.66 -6.70
N ARG A 35 11.22 2.88 -6.20
CA ARG A 35 12.30 3.41 -5.35
C ARG A 35 13.19 4.40 -6.10
N TYR A 36 13.64 4.06 -7.32
CA TYR A 36 14.45 4.98 -8.12
C TYR A 36 13.69 6.24 -8.51
N ALA A 37 12.42 6.11 -8.91
CA ALA A 37 11.56 7.25 -9.19
C ALA A 37 11.45 8.15 -7.96
N GLY A 38 11.22 7.59 -6.76
CA GLY A 38 11.20 8.35 -5.51
C GLY A 38 12.50 9.11 -5.24
N TRP A 39 13.65 8.48 -5.42
CA TRP A 39 14.96 9.15 -5.25
C TRP A 39 15.16 10.30 -6.23
N VAL A 40 14.87 10.06 -7.52
CA VAL A 40 14.98 11.10 -8.56
C VAL A 40 14.03 12.25 -8.26
N THR A 41 12.79 11.97 -7.85
CA THR A 41 11.82 13.01 -7.46
C THR A 41 12.34 13.87 -6.32
N VAL A 42 12.86 13.28 -5.23
CA VAL A 42 13.39 14.07 -4.11
C VAL A 42 14.57 14.93 -4.54
N ILE A 43 15.51 14.39 -5.32
CA ILE A 43 16.65 15.16 -5.82
C ILE A 43 16.17 16.31 -6.69
N GLN A 44 15.24 16.08 -7.61
CA GLN A 44 14.68 17.11 -8.49
C GLN A 44 13.94 18.19 -7.70
N VAL A 45 13.17 17.83 -6.68
CA VAL A 45 12.49 18.78 -5.79
C VAL A 45 13.50 19.65 -5.04
N LEU A 46 14.58 19.06 -4.50
CA LEU A 46 15.61 19.82 -3.80
C LEU A 46 16.35 20.78 -4.73
N VAL A 47 16.70 20.33 -5.94
CA VAL A 47 17.31 21.19 -6.96
C VAL A 47 16.36 22.32 -7.33
N HIS A 48 15.10 22.02 -7.64
CA HIS A 48 14.08 23.00 -7.99
C HIS A 48 13.88 24.06 -6.90
N LEU A 49 13.70 23.63 -5.64
CA LEU A 49 13.54 24.55 -4.52
C LEU A 49 14.77 25.45 -4.37
N SER A 50 15.97 24.87 -4.44
CA SER A 50 17.22 25.62 -4.28
C SER A 50 17.43 26.65 -5.40
N THR A 51 17.16 26.27 -6.65
CA THR A 51 17.36 27.15 -7.81
C THR A 51 16.33 28.28 -7.84
N TYR A 52 15.05 28.02 -7.55
CA TYR A 52 14.03 29.08 -7.52
C TYR A 52 14.20 30.02 -6.32
N CYS A 53 14.57 29.52 -5.14
CA CYS A 53 14.93 30.38 -4.01
C CYS A 53 16.10 31.30 -4.38
N ALA A 54 17.18 30.76 -4.94
CA ALA A 54 18.33 31.56 -5.36
C ALA A 54 17.95 32.58 -6.45
N TYR A 55 17.16 32.17 -7.44
CA TYR A 55 16.68 33.02 -8.53
C TYR A 55 15.87 34.21 -8.01
N PHE A 56 14.85 33.99 -7.17
CA PHE A 56 14.02 35.08 -6.68
C PHE A 56 14.77 36.05 -5.76
N VAL A 57 15.73 35.56 -4.98
CA VAL A 57 16.59 36.42 -4.16
C VAL A 57 17.51 37.26 -5.04
N ALA A 58 18.19 36.64 -6.02
CA ALA A 58 19.10 37.34 -6.92
C ALA A 58 18.38 38.38 -7.79
N ASP A 59 17.13 38.12 -8.15
CA ASP A 59 16.27 39.02 -8.92
C ASP A 59 15.57 40.10 -8.06
N GLY A 60 15.90 40.18 -6.77
CA GLY A 60 15.39 41.21 -5.86
C GLY A 60 13.91 41.05 -5.48
N ARG A 61 13.32 39.87 -5.67
CA ARG A 61 11.92 39.54 -5.38
C ARG A 61 11.76 38.41 -4.34
N PRO A 62 12.40 38.48 -3.16
CA PRO A 62 12.31 37.41 -2.16
C PRO A 62 10.89 37.22 -1.61
N THR A 63 10.06 38.27 -1.64
CA THR A 63 8.65 38.21 -1.23
C THR A 63 7.80 37.29 -2.11
N ARG A 64 8.28 36.95 -3.32
CA ARG A 64 7.64 35.98 -4.22
C ARG A 64 7.49 34.61 -3.53
N LEU A 65 8.46 34.21 -2.70
CA LEU A 65 8.43 32.95 -1.95
C LEU A 65 7.29 32.88 -0.92
N LEU A 66 6.67 34.02 -0.59
CA LEU A 66 5.53 34.10 0.33
C LEU A 66 4.19 34.08 -0.40
N GLU A 67 4.18 34.02 -1.73
CA GLU A 67 2.96 33.87 -2.49
C GLU A 67 2.37 32.47 -2.32
N ARG A 68 1.05 32.36 -2.46
CA ARG A 68 0.31 31.13 -2.15
C ARG A 68 0.79 29.95 -2.99
N GLU A 69 1.02 30.20 -4.27
CA GLU A 69 1.50 29.22 -5.23
C GLU A 69 2.84 28.66 -4.80
N GLU A 70 3.81 29.52 -4.44
CA GLU A 70 5.13 29.08 -3.96
C GLU A 70 5.03 28.34 -2.62
N ILE A 71 4.14 28.77 -1.71
CA ILE A 71 3.85 28.05 -0.46
C ILE A 71 3.30 26.65 -0.74
N TYR A 72 2.38 26.48 -1.67
CA TYR A 72 1.90 25.15 -2.07
C TYR A 72 3.05 24.30 -2.63
N GLY A 73 3.96 24.89 -3.40
CA GLY A 73 5.18 24.22 -3.90
C GLY A 73 6.08 23.74 -2.77
N MET A 74 6.32 24.56 -1.75
CA MET A 74 7.10 24.20 -0.57
C MET A 74 6.45 23.06 0.23
N VAL A 75 5.12 23.12 0.45
CA VAL A 75 4.38 22.05 1.14
C VAL A 75 4.41 20.74 0.33
N ALA A 76 4.29 20.81 -1.00
CA ALA A 76 4.45 19.65 -1.87
C ALA A 76 5.87 19.06 -1.74
N GLY A 77 6.91 19.90 -1.77
CA GLY A 77 8.30 19.49 -1.61
C GLY A 77 8.57 18.80 -0.28
N CYS A 78 8.08 19.36 0.83
CA CYS A 78 8.15 18.73 2.15
C CYS A 78 7.44 17.38 2.17
N SER A 79 6.28 17.27 1.51
CA SER A 79 5.54 16.02 1.41
C SER A 79 6.33 14.94 0.66
N PHE A 80 6.96 15.27 -0.48
CA PHE A 80 7.82 14.33 -1.21
C PHE A 80 9.06 13.90 -0.41
N PHE A 81 9.63 14.80 0.40
CA PHE A 81 10.69 14.43 1.34
C PHE A 81 10.19 13.43 2.40
N PHE A 82 9.03 13.69 3.02
CA PHE A 82 8.44 12.77 4.00
C PHE A 82 8.06 11.41 3.42
N LEU A 83 7.70 11.34 2.13
CA LEU A 83 7.50 10.05 1.43
C LEU A 83 8.78 9.22 1.40
N ALA A 84 9.92 9.81 1.04
CA ALA A 84 11.19 9.10 1.04
C ALA A 84 11.62 8.74 2.46
N PHE A 85 11.49 9.66 3.41
CA PHE A 85 11.78 9.42 4.82
C PHE A 85 10.97 8.25 5.38
N SER A 86 9.65 8.21 5.14
CA SER A 86 8.81 7.12 5.63
C SER A 86 9.22 5.77 5.02
N GLY A 87 9.55 5.74 3.72
CA GLY A 87 9.98 4.53 3.03
C GLY A 87 11.33 3.98 3.49
N ILE A 88 12.25 4.84 3.94
CA ILE A 88 13.61 4.46 4.35
C ILE A 88 13.68 4.21 5.85
N VAL A 89 13.12 5.12 6.64
CA VAL A 89 13.30 5.16 8.10
C VAL A 89 12.16 4.50 8.83
N ILE A 90 10.90 4.73 8.45
CA ILE A 90 9.74 4.20 9.20
C ILE A 90 9.48 2.73 8.81
N ARG A 91 9.51 2.43 7.50
CA ARG A 91 9.16 1.12 6.94
C ARG A 91 9.84 -0.08 7.60
N PRO A 92 11.15 -0.07 7.92
CA PRO A 92 11.82 -1.24 8.50
C PRO A 92 11.34 -1.59 9.91
N TRP A 93 10.77 -0.63 10.64
CA TRP A 93 10.37 -0.80 12.03
C TRP A 93 8.86 -0.95 12.15
N TRP A 94 8.09 -0.03 11.57
CA TRP A 94 6.63 0.04 11.72
C TRP A 94 5.95 0.16 10.36
N TYR A 95 5.65 -0.99 9.76
CA TYR A 95 5.09 -1.05 8.41
C TYR A 95 3.72 -0.36 8.30
N GLU A 96 2.80 -0.58 9.24
CA GLU A 96 1.48 0.07 9.22
C GLU A 96 1.59 1.60 9.29
N LEU A 97 2.47 2.13 10.15
CA LEU A 97 2.71 3.58 10.21
C LEU A 97 3.31 4.09 8.91
N PHE A 98 4.29 3.38 8.34
CA PHE A 98 4.83 3.69 7.03
C PHE A 98 3.72 3.76 5.98
N TYR A 99 2.87 2.75 5.89
CA TYR A 99 1.81 2.68 4.90
C TYR A 99 0.85 3.87 4.98
N VAL A 100 0.35 4.17 6.19
CA VAL A 100 -0.59 5.27 6.42
C VAL A 100 0.06 6.63 6.13
N THR A 101 1.26 6.87 6.67
CA THR A 101 1.96 8.15 6.47
C THR A 101 2.38 8.34 5.01
N HIS A 102 2.81 7.29 4.33
CA HIS A 102 3.21 7.36 2.92
C HIS A 102 2.02 7.66 2.01
N ILE A 103 0.85 7.07 2.24
CA ILE A 103 -0.36 7.42 1.48
C ILE A 103 -0.81 8.85 1.79
N PHE A 104 -0.80 9.25 3.07
CA PHE A 104 -1.18 10.59 3.48
C PHE A 104 -0.34 11.67 2.78
N PHE A 105 1.00 11.57 2.86
CA PHE A 105 1.89 12.55 2.23
C PHE A 105 1.87 12.47 0.69
N TRP A 106 1.49 11.34 0.10
CA TRP A 106 1.26 11.23 -1.34
C TRP A 106 0.05 12.06 -1.77
N ILE A 107 -1.07 11.94 -1.05
CA ILE A 107 -2.29 12.71 -1.32
C ILE A 107 -2.02 14.21 -1.14
N VAL A 108 -1.41 14.60 -0.02
CA VAL A 108 -1.05 16.00 0.24
C VAL A 108 -0.11 16.54 -0.84
N GLY A 109 0.95 15.79 -1.18
CA GLY A 109 1.94 16.20 -2.18
C GLY A 109 1.33 16.41 -3.57
N ILE A 110 0.47 15.50 -4.03
CA ILE A 110 -0.18 15.59 -5.34
C ILE A 110 -1.17 16.76 -5.41
N ILE A 111 -1.98 16.97 -4.36
CA ILE A 111 -2.91 18.12 -4.31
C ILE A 111 -2.12 19.43 -4.32
N MET A 112 -1.12 19.56 -3.46
CA MET A 112 -0.32 20.78 -3.34
C MET A 112 0.50 21.07 -4.61
N LEU A 113 1.00 20.03 -5.28
CA LEU A 113 1.68 20.19 -6.58
C LEU A 113 0.73 20.74 -7.66
N GLY A 114 -0.52 20.26 -7.70
CA GLY A 114 -1.53 20.80 -8.61
C GLY A 114 -1.88 22.26 -8.31
N LEU A 115 -1.97 22.62 -7.03
CA LEU A 115 -2.23 24.00 -6.59
C LEU A 115 -1.03 24.94 -6.80
N HIS A 116 0.20 24.43 -6.79
CA HIS A 116 1.42 25.20 -7.07
C HIS A 116 1.48 25.68 -8.53
N GLN A 117 0.97 24.89 -9.47
CA GLN A 117 0.89 25.26 -10.90
C GLN A 117 -0.53 25.05 -11.44
N PRO A 118 -1.49 25.92 -11.07
CA PRO A 118 -2.91 25.73 -11.36
C PRO A 118 -3.29 26.08 -12.80
N GLU A 119 -2.38 26.70 -13.56
CA GLU A 119 -2.63 27.10 -14.94
C GLU A 119 -2.71 25.88 -15.87
N LEU A 120 -3.87 25.70 -16.51
CA LEU A 120 -4.11 24.60 -17.47
C LEU A 120 -3.20 24.67 -18.70
N SER A 121 -2.74 25.86 -19.09
CA SER A 121 -1.82 26.09 -20.20
C SER A 121 -0.44 25.47 -19.96
N LYS A 122 -0.05 25.26 -18.70
CA LYS A 122 1.27 24.72 -18.33
C LYS A 122 1.35 23.19 -18.35
N ASN A 123 0.29 22.48 -18.76
CA ASN A 123 0.14 21.02 -18.79
C ASN A 123 0.35 20.28 -17.44
N ILE A 124 1.02 20.88 -16.44
CA ILE A 124 1.32 20.27 -15.14
C ILE A 124 0.03 19.86 -14.43
N LEU A 125 -0.97 20.75 -14.37
CA LEU A 125 -2.26 20.41 -13.73
C LEU A 125 -2.94 19.21 -14.40
N GLN A 126 -2.86 19.11 -15.73
CA GLN A 126 -3.43 17.97 -16.48
C GLN A 126 -2.69 16.66 -16.16
N VAL A 127 -1.35 16.70 -16.12
CA VAL A 127 -0.52 15.54 -15.76
C VAL A 127 -0.79 15.10 -14.32
N VAL A 128 -0.83 16.03 -13.38
CA VAL A 128 -1.10 15.77 -11.96
C VAL A 128 -2.52 15.19 -11.78
N ALA A 129 -3.52 15.75 -12.45
CA ALA A 129 -4.89 15.24 -12.44
C ALA A 129 -4.98 13.83 -13.03
N ALA A 130 -4.29 13.56 -14.13
CA ALA A 130 -4.23 12.23 -14.74
C ALA A 130 -3.57 11.20 -13.82
N CYS A 131 -2.41 11.53 -13.23
CA CYS A 131 -1.73 10.68 -12.26
C CYS A 131 -2.61 10.39 -11.03
N GLY A 132 -3.26 11.42 -10.48
CA GLY A 132 -4.21 11.29 -9.38
C GLY A 132 -5.40 10.41 -9.74
N GLY A 133 -5.98 10.60 -10.93
CA GLY A 133 -7.10 9.81 -11.43
C GLY A 133 -6.75 8.33 -11.61
N VAL A 134 -5.60 8.01 -12.21
CA VAL A 134 -5.11 6.63 -12.34
C VAL A 134 -4.90 6.01 -10.96
N TRP A 135 -4.31 6.74 -10.01
CA TRP A 135 -4.11 6.25 -8.66
C TRP A 135 -5.44 5.96 -7.95
N VAL A 136 -6.42 6.87 -8.02
CA VAL A 136 -7.76 6.66 -7.44
C VAL A 136 -8.43 5.45 -8.05
N LEU A 137 -8.41 5.29 -9.38
CA LEU A 137 -8.99 4.15 -10.06
C LEU A 137 -8.35 2.82 -9.60
N ASP A 138 -7.02 2.75 -9.53
CA ASP A 138 -6.31 1.59 -9.01
C ASP A 138 -6.73 1.27 -7.55
N ARG A 139 -6.85 2.28 -6.68
CA ARG A 139 -7.32 2.09 -5.30
C ARG A 139 -8.75 1.55 -5.26
N LEU A 140 -9.67 2.12 -6.05
CA LEU A 140 -11.06 1.68 -6.11
C LEU A 140 -11.18 0.23 -6.60
N LEU A 141 -10.42 -0.16 -7.62
CA LEU A 141 -10.41 -1.53 -8.12
C LEU A 141 -9.85 -2.51 -7.09
N ARG A 142 -8.79 -2.14 -6.36
CA ARG A 142 -8.24 -2.96 -5.25
C ARG A 142 -9.24 -3.13 -4.12
N ILE A 143 -9.88 -2.06 -3.68
CA ILE A 143 -10.91 -2.09 -2.63
C ILE A 143 -12.11 -2.91 -3.09
N GLY A 144 -12.60 -2.68 -4.31
CA GLY A 144 -13.70 -3.45 -4.88
C GLY A 144 -13.40 -4.95 -4.92
N ARG A 145 -12.21 -5.34 -5.41
CA ARG A 145 -11.78 -6.74 -5.42
C ARG A 145 -11.65 -7.32 -4.02
N LEU A 146 -11.09 -6.55 -3.08
CA LEU A 146 -10.98 -6.95 -1.68
C LEU A 146 -12.36 -7.21 -1.07
N LEU A 147 -13.29 -6.27 -1.23
CA LEU A 147 -14.66 -6.39 -0.74
C LEU A 147 -15.35 -7.64 -1.32
N ILE A 148 -15.31 -7.81 -2.65
CA ILE A 148 -15.89 -8.99 -3.33
C ILE A 148 -15.29 -10.29 -2.79
N SER A 149 -13.96 -10.37 -2.66
CA SER A 149 -13.27 -11.56 -2.14
C SER A 149 -13.49 -11.82 -0.65
N SER A 150 -13.90 -10.80 0.10
CA SER A 150 -14.12 -10.91 1.54
C SER A 150 -15.56 -11.30 1.89
N VAL A 151 -16.53 -11.08 0.98
CA VAL A 151 -17.96 -11.32 1.27
C VAL A 151 -18.21 -12.77 1.70
N SER A 152 -18.57 -12.91 2.98
CA SER A 152 -18.89 -14.18 3.63
C SER A 152 -17.76 -15.22 3.56
N ASN A 153 -16.51 -14.75 3.65
CA ASN A 153 -15.34 -15.61 3.78
C ASN A 153 -14.88 -15.63 5.23
N GLU A 154 -15.06 -16.77 5.88
CA GLU A 154 -14.67 -17.03 7.26
C GLU A 154 -13.32 -17.74 7.29
N VAL A 155 -12.52 -17.45 8.31
CA VAL A 155 -11.24 -18.12 8.55
C VAL A 155 -11.25 -18.84 9.89
N THR A 156 -10.84 -20.11 9.90
CA THR A 156 -10.66 -20.88 11.13
C THR A 156 -9.18 -21.17 11.33
N LEU A 157 -8.69 -20.91 12.54
CA LEU A 157 -7.29 -21.07 12.90
C LEU A 157 -7.10 -22.26 13.84
N TYR A 158 -6.17 -23.15 13.49
CA TYR A 158 -5.79 -24.29 14.30
C TYR A 158 -4.30 -24.22 14.62
N PRO A 159 -3.91 -24.02 15.90
CA PRO A 159 -2.51 -24.09 16.29
C PRO A 159 -2.01 -25.54 16.14
N LEU A 160 -0.80 -25.70 15.63
CA LEU A 160 -0.08 -26.98 15.52
C LEU A 160 1.06 -27.02 16.54
N SER A 161 1.42 -28.22 16.99
CA SER A 161 2.41 -28.45 18.06
C SER A 161 3.86 -28.14 17.68
N ASP A 162 4.14 -28.01 16.38
CA ASP A 162 5.45 -27.68 15.81
C ASP A 162 5.70 -26.17 15.66
N GLY A 163 4.84 -25.33 16.24
CA GLY A 163 4.91 -23.88 16.07
C GLY A 163 4.37 -23.39 14.73
N ALA A 164 3.54 -24.19 14.05
CA ALA A 164 2.80 -23.76 12.86
C ALA A 164 1.33 -23.47 13.18
N THR A 165 0.66 -22.80 12.25
CA THR A 165 -0.78 -22.55 12.29
C THR A 165 -1.39 -23.04 10.99
N ARG A 166 -2.39 -23.92 11.11
CA ARG A 166 -3.23 -24.31 9.99
C ARG A 166 -4.37 -23.30 9.88
N VAL A 167 -4.46 -22.68 8.71
CA VAL A 167 -5.46 -21.67 8.39
C VAL A 167 -6.43 -22.25 7.38
N CYS A 168 -7.70 -22.38 7.73
CA CYS A 168 -8.74 -22.90 6.85
C CYS A 168 -9.67 -21.76 6.41
N LEU A 169 -9.84 -21.60 5.10
CA LEU A 169 -10.76 -20.62 4.52
C LEU A 169 -12.05 -21.32 4.08
N LYS A 170 -13.19 -20.70 4.36
CA LYS A 170 -14.51 -21.20 3.96
C LYS A 170 -14.70 -21.19 2.44
N LYS A 171 -14.16 -20.19 1.75
CA LYS A 171 -14.33 -20.02 0.31
C LYS A 171 -12.98 -19.89 -0.39
N PRO A 172 -12.70 -20.72 -1.41
CA PRO A 172 -11.56 -20.49 -2.27
C PRO A 172 -11.76 -19.25 -3.14
N PRO A 173 -10.75 -18.37 -3.26
CA PRO A 173 -10.84 -17.26 -4.19
C PRO A 173 -10.78 -17.76 -5.63
N MET A 174 -11.33 -16.96 -6.54
CA MET A 174 -11.33 -17.25 -7.97
C MET A 174 -9.90 -17.49 -8.46
N GLY A 175 -9.65 -18.62 -9.14
CA GLY A 175 -8.32 -18.98 -9.65
C GLY A 175 -7.38 -19.64 -8.62
N ALA A 176 -7.85 -19.96 -7.42
CA ALA A 176 -7.08 -20.73 -6.44
C ALA A 176 -6.73 -22.13 -6.99
N ALA A 177 -5.46 -22.51 -6.86
CA ALA A 177 -5.01 -23.87 -7.15
C ALA A 177 -3.99 -24.32 -6.08
N ALA A 178 -3.98 -25.61 -5.74
CA ALA A 178 -2.99 -26.16 -4.81
C ALA A 178 -1.57 -25.95 -5.35
N GLY A 179 -0.64 -25.59 -4.47
CA GLY A 179 0.73 -25.23 -4.86
C GLY A 179 0.90 -23.81 -5.40
N LYS A 180 -0.18 -23.06 -5.68
CA LYS A 180 -0.09 -21.64 -6.00
C LYS A 180 0.01 -20.78 -4.74
N HIS A 181 0.58 -19.59 -4.90
CA HIS A 181 0.63 -18.58 -3.84
C HIS A 181 -0.64 -17.72 -3.84
N CYS A 182 -1.11 -17.38 -2.65
CA CYS A 182 -2.24 -16.52 -2.38
C CYS A 182 -1.88 -15.52 -1.28
N PHE A 183 -2.23 -14.25 -1.46
CA PHE A 183 -2.11 -13.23 -0.44
C PHE A 183 -3.27 -13.33 0.53
N LEU A 184 -2.98 -13.68 1.77
CA LEU A 184 -3.93 -13.77 2.86
C LEU A 184 -3.99 -12.45 3.65
N TRP A 185 -5.20 -11.98 3.88
CA TRP A 185 -5.51 -10.84 4.74
C TRP A 185 -6.43 -11.28 5.88
N ILE A 186 -5.98 -11.12 7.12
CA ILE A 186 -6.77 -11.34 8.33
C ILE A 186 -6.73 -10.06 9.17
N PRO A 187 -7.74 -9.17 9.04
CA PRO A 187 -7.74 -7.84 9.66
C PRO A 187 -7.58 -7.88 11.19
N LYS A 188 -8.07 -8.94 11.84
CA LYS A 188 -7.96 -9.14 13.29
C LYS A 188 -6.52 -9.37 13.77
N ILE A 189 -5.60 -9.75 12.88
CA ILE A 189 -4.18 -9.93 13.19
C ILE A 189 -3.39 -8.68 12.77
N ARG A 190 -3.54 -8.26 11.52
CA ARG A 190 -2.94 -7.04 10.96
C ARG A 190 -3.95 -6.37 10.03
N GLN A 191 -4.28 -5.12 10.30
CA GLN A 191 -5.39 -4.44 9.63
C GLN A 191 -5.04 -4.06 8.19
N PHE A 192 -3.79 -3.67 7.94
CA PHE A 192 -3.36 -3.10 6.66
C PHE A 192 -2.30 -3.94 5.93
N GLU A 193 -2.08 -5.18 6.35
CA GLU A 193 -1.04 -6.06 5.79
C GLU A 193 -1.63 -7.33 5.16
N THR A 194 -1.15 -7.66 3.96
CA THR A 194 -1.50 -8.92 3.27
C THR A 194 -0.23 -9.71 3.00
N HIS A 195 -0.21 -11.00 3.33
CA HIS A 195 1.00 -11.81 3.27
C HIS A 195 0.85 -12.99 2.29
N PRO A 196 1.86 -13.27 1.45
CA PRO A 196 1.79 -14.37 0.50
C PRO A 196 2.03 -15.71 1.20
N PHE A 197 1.14 -16.68 0.99
CA PHE A 197 1.29 -18.05 1.45
C PHE A 197 0.93 -19.04 0.34
N THR A 198 1.55 -20.22 0.37
CA THR A 198 1.23 -21.30 -0.56
C THR A 198 -0.04 -22.02 -0.12
N ILE A 199 -0.96 -22.22 -1.06
CA ILE A 199 -2.17 -23.03 -0.83
C ILE A 199 -1.74 -24.49 -0.70
N ALA A 200 -1.96 -25.08 0.49
CA ALA A 200 -1.61 -26.48 0.77
C ALA A 200 -2.66 -27.45 0.20
N SER A 201 -3.94 -27.14 0.37
CA SER A 201 -5.07 -27.88 -0.22
C SER A 201 -6.21 -26.94 -0.61
N LEU A 202 -7.10 -27.39 -1.49
CA LEU A 202 -8.33 -26.69 -1.90
C LEU A 202 -9.60 -27.28 -1.27
N HIS A 203 -9.54 -28.52 -0.79
CA HIS A 203 -10.71 -29.25 -0.29
C HIS A 203 -10.38 -29.93 1.06
N PRO A 204 -10.51 -29.24 2.20
CA PRO A 204 -10.86 -27.81 2.35
C PRO A 204 -9.70 -26.88 1.96
N MET A 205 -9.99 -25.61 1.70
CA MET A 205 -8.95 -24.64 1.38
C MET A 205 -8.12 -24.35 2.62
N GLU A 206 -6.84 -24.73 2.61
CA GLU A 206 -5.99 -24.58 3.77
C GLU A 206 -4.56 -24.12 3.45
N PHE A 207 -3.96 -23.48 4.44
CA PHE A 207 -2.57 -23.08 4.49
C PHE A 207 -1.94 -23.67 5.74
N VAL A 208 -0.66 -24.03 5.66
CA VAL A 208 0.16 -24.37 6.82
C VAL A 208 1.26 -23.33 6.92
N ILE A 209 1.18 -22.49 7.96
CA ILE A 209 2.03 -21.30 8.11
C ILE A 209 2.89 -21.49 9.36
N ALA A 210 4.20 -21.61 9.19
CA ALA A 210 5.15 -21.66 10.30
C ALA A 210 5.28 -20.29 10.97
N ALA A 211 5.28 -20.26 12.31
CA ALA A 211 5.54 -19.03 13.06
C ALA A 211 7.01 -18.63 12.94
N ARG A 212 7.27 -17.40 12.51
CA ARG A 212 8.60 -16.80 12.49
C ARG A 212 8.58 -15.48 13.24
N ASP A 213 8.44 -14.38 12.53
CA ASP A 213 8.37 -13.02 13.03
C ASP A 213 7.17 -12.27 12.43
N GLY A 214 6.94 -11.06 12.94
CA GLY A 214 5.87 -10.16 12.51
C GLY A 214 4.50 -10.86 12.49
N PHE A 215 3.82 -10.79 11.33
CA PHE A 215 2.50 -11.36 11.13
C PHE A 215 2.39 -12.85 11.49
N THR A 216 3.36 -13.68 11.13
CA THR A 216 3.25 -15.14 11.33
C THR A 216 3.36 -15.52 12.81
N ALA A 217 4.16 -14.78 13.58
CA ALA A 217 4.25 -14.94 15.03
C ALA A 217 2.97 -14.48 15.73
N ASP A 218 2.42 -13.34 15.32
CA ASP A 218 1.17 -12.82 15.87
C ASP A 218 -0.03 -13.71 15.52
N LEU A 219 -0.06 -14.26 14.29
CA LEU A 219 -1.06 -15.23 13.84
C LEU A 219 -1.05 -16.48 14.73
N HIS A 220 0.12 -17.06 14.98
CA HIS A 220 0.24 -18.26 15.81
C HIS A 220 -0.12 -17.98 17.27
N ARG A 221 0.39 -16.88 17.84
CA ARG A 221 0.04 -16.44 19.19
C ARG A 221 -1.48 -16.30 19.32
N TRP A 222 -2.12 -15.67 18.35
CA TRP A 222 -3.56 -15.50 18.34
C TRP A 222 -4.29 -16.84 18.26
N ALA A 223 -3.88 -17.75 17.36
CA ALA A 223 -4.46 -19.08 17.22
C ALA A 223 -4.35 -19.93 18.50
N VAL A 224 -3.24 -19.82 19.24
CA VAL A 224 -3.05 -20.51 20.53
C VAL A 224 -3.99 -19.96 21.60
N THR A 225 -4.18 -18.63 21.65
CA THR A 225 -5.08 -18.00 22.62
C THR A 225 -6.58 -18.23 22.32
N HIS A 226 -6.93 -18.57 21.08
CA HIS A 226 -8.31 -18.75 20.60
C HIS A 226 -8.46 -20.03 19.76
N PRO A 227 -8.19 -21.23 20.32
CA PRO A 227 -8.15 -22.47 19.56
C PRO A 227 -9.53 -22.86 19.02
N GLY A 228 -9.62 -23.17 17.72
CA GLY A 228 -10.86 -23.66 17.10
C GLY A 228 -11.98 -22.62 16.98
N ILE A 229 -11.69 -21.36 17.30
CA ILE A 229 -12.65 -20.27 17.09
C ILE A 229 -12.59 -19.89 15.60
N THR A 230 -13.68 -20.18 14.90
CA THR A 230 -13.94 -19.58 13.59
C THR A 230 -13.96 -18.08 13.78
N GLN A 231 -13.04 -17.37 13.14
CA GLN A 231 -13.16 -15.93 12.97
C GLN A 231 -14.26 -15.73 11.96
N SER A 232 -15.48 -15.71 12.51
CA SER A 232 -16.59 -15.04 11.90
C SER A 232 -16.41 -13.55 12.02
#